data_AF-A0A9P8BL69-F1
#
_entry.id   AF-A0A9P8BL69-F1
#
_cell.length_a   1.000
_cell.length_b   1.000
_cell.length_c   1.000
_cell.angle_alpha   90.00
_cell.angle_beta   90.00
_cell.angle_gamma   90.00
#
_symmetry.space_group_name_H-M   'P 1'
#
loop_
_entity.id
_entity.type
_entity.pdbx_description
1 polymer ?
#
loop_
_entity_poly.entity_id
_entity_poly.type
_entity_poly.pdbx_seq_one_letter_code
_entity_poly.pdbx_strand_id
1 'polypeptide(L)'
;MFIWGTPSRSLTPEQKLMYASEKEENFRWILKIAGSRSSHVLTPKDNAPPELFQELSDIGQFSEIAHGSMRPADIWKALPRLLLPGFPLQGYTYLEGSELVEVFIGAVAEVQGFVAYRPPSKQLIIAFSGTSSSSQVISDLKGWHVPYRTTEPDCKGSAVHAGFWELYGGVRALALDALKKGIGSQDVSEIIVTGHSMGAVMTYFFALDLLDPTLAASSVLPQGIPLKIAVFGSPRAGNKALVECWRKRVGLYRSTYGHDRLKEWSVRAYQDGVPALPTAFMGYRHFTENPLYLYHGALYHIPPSEAENTIFTVAEAEADPTSLIPPDYPLGGHNYYGGRDMEKLQRLMKSAAELGLGKSDDWEVAFLQQISSKDGTQQKNRLVREKWRKLSWKLRHREQVPEDDHGS
;
A
#
# COMPACT_ATOMS: atom_id res chain seq x y z
N MET A 1 21.63 -18.73 3.06
CA MET A 1 21.29 -20.16 3.24
C MET A 1 19.87 -20.34 2.73
N PHE A 2 19.75 -21.04 1.60
CA PHE A 2 18.61 -21.03 0.69
C PHE A 2 17.40 -21.80 1.24
N ILE A 3 16.20 -21.35 0.88
CA ILE A 3 14.94 -22.02 1.16
C ILE A 3 14.81 -23.20 0.20
N TRP A 4 14.41 -24.35 0.74
CA TRP A 4 14.17 -25.60 0.04
C TRP A 4 13.28 -25.43 -1.21
N GLY A 5 13.77 -25.91 -2.36
CA GLY A 5 12.95 -26.25 -3.53
C GLY A 5 12.91 -25.28 -4.71
N THR A 6 13.63 -24.15 -4.68
CA THR A 6 13.84 -23.32 -5.88
C THR A 6 15.31 -23.42 -6.30
N PRO A 7 15.64 -23.55 -7.61
CA PRO A 7 17.01 -23.43 -8.07
C PRO A 7 17.58 -22.13 -7.52
N SER A 8 18.74 -22.20 -6.88
CA SER A 8 19.48 -21.03 -6.42
C SER A 8 19.83 -20.18 -7.65
N ARG A 9 18.93 -19.29 -8.08
CA ARG A 9 19.25 -18.28 -9.07
C ARG A 9 20.27 -17.35 -8.43
N SER A 10 21.45 -17.27 -9.04
CA SER A 10 22.49 -16.36 -8.57
C SER A 10 21.99 -14.92 -8.73
N LEU A 11 21.97 -14.17 -7.63
CA LEU A 11 21.62 -12.75 -7.67
C LEU A 11 22.57 -11.97 -8.59
N THR A 12 22.04 -11.04 -9.38
CA THR A 12 22.86 -10.09 -10.15
C THR A 12 23.64 -9.16 -9.20
N PRO A 13 24.72 -8.50 -9.65
CA PRO A 13 25.42 -7.50 -8.85
C PRO A 13 24.49 -6.41 -8.30
N GLU A 14 23.55 -5.93 -9.11
CA GLU A 14 22.57 -4.90 -8.73
C GLU A 14 21.64 -5.40 -7.64
N GLN A 15 21.13 -6.63 -7.76
CA GLN A 15 20.31 -7.27 -6.73
C GLN A 15 21.08 -7.47 -5.43
N LYS A 16 22.35 -7.90 -5.49
CA LYS A 16 23.20 -8.03 -4.30
C LYS A 16 23.38 -6.70 -3.59
N LEU A 17 23.63 -5.62 -4.34
CA LEU A 17 23.76 -4.26 -3.79
C LEU A 17 22.45 -3.77 -3.16
N MET A 18 21.33 -3.98 -3.85
CA MET A 18 20.00 -3.65 -3.33
C MET A 18 19.72 -4.39 -2.01
N TYR A 19 19.87 -5.72 -1.98
CA TYR A 19 19.64 -6.51 -0.77
C TYR A 19 20.64 -6.23 0.36
N ALA A 20 21.89 -5.88 0.04
CA ALA A 20 22.85 -5.44 1.04
C ALA A 20 22.51 -4.08 1.64
N SER A 21 21.67 -3.29 0.96
CA SER A 21 21.19 -1.99 1.45
C SER A 21 19.90 -2.07 2.27
N GLU A 22 19.26 -3.24 2.35
CA GLU A 22 18.08 -3.46 3.19
C GLU A 22 18.42 -3.24 4.67
N LYS A 23 17.67 -2.37 5.32
CA LYS A 23 17.72 -2.09 6.76
C LYS A 23 16.37 -2.30 7.42
N GLU A 24 15.28 -2.27 6.65
CA GLU A 24 13.94 -2.55 7.14
C GLU A 24 13.67 -4.06 7.16
N GLU A 25 12.79 -4.47 8.06
CA GLU A 25 12.49 -5.87 8.24
C GLU A 25 11.55 -6.37 7.12
N ASN A 26 12.04 -7.32 6.33
CA ASN A 26 11.23 -7.98 5.30
C ASN A 26 10.48 -9.21 5.81
N PHE A 27 10.59 -9.51 7.12
CA PHE A 27 9.88 -10.58 7.83
C PHE A 27 10.02 -11.99 7.25
N ARG A 28 11.02 -12.22 6.38
CA ARG A 28 11.24 -13.52 5.70
C ARG A 28 11.43 -14.68 6.69
N TRP A 29 11.96 -14.41 7.88
CA TRP A 29 12.17 -15.43 8.92
C TRP A 29 10.86 -15.91 9.56
N ILE A 30 9.81 -15.07 9.62
CA ILE A 30 8.52 -15.40 10.22
C ILE A 30 7.87 -16.57 9.46
N LEU A 31 8.01 -16.62 8.13
CA LEU A 31 7.52 -17.75 7.33
C LEU A 31 8.08 -19.10 7.76
N LYS A 32 9.31 -19.13 8.31
CA LYS A 32 9.93 -20.38 8.78
C LYS A 32 9.28 -20.92 10.06
N ILE A 33 8.62 -20.04 10.82
CA ILE A 33 8.11 -20.35 12.16
C ILE A 33 6.58 -20.41 12.17
N ALA A 34 5.93 -19.51 11.43
CA ALA A 34 4.48 -19.32 11.43
C ALA A 34 3.83 -19.54 10.06
N GLY A 35 4.63 -19.72 9.00
CA GLY A 35 4.12 -19.86 7.64
C GLY A 35 3.37 -21.17 7.43
N SER A 36 2.22 -21.09 6.74
CA SER A 36 1.43 -22.24 6.34
C SER A 36 1.59 -22.48 4.83
N ARG A 37 1.95 -23.71 4.45
CA ARG A 37 2.18 -24.08 3.05
C ARG A 37 0.92 -24.66 2.42
N SER A 38 0.57 -24.12 1.27
CA SER A 38 -0.50 -24.66 0.44
C SER A 38 -0.11 -25.98 -0.21
N SER A 39 -1.08 -26.89 -0.35
CA SER A 39 -0.96 -28.08 -1.18
C SER A 39 -1.19 -27.79 -2.67
N HIS A 40 -1.80 -26.64 -2.99
CA HIS A 40 -2.02 -26.19 -4.36
C HIS A 40 -0.75 -25.57 -4.93
N VAL A 41 -0.38 -26.00 -6.15
CA VAL A 41 0.67 -25.38 -6.93
C VAL A 41 0.02 -24.35 -7.85
N LEU A 42 0.43 -23.09 -7.74
CA LEU A 42 -0.06 -22.03 -8.61
C LEU A 42 0.52 -22.20 -10.02
N THR A 43 -0.34 -22.14 -11.02
CA THR A 43 -0.03 -22.36 -12.43
C THR A 43 -0.50 -21.16 -13.26
N PRO A 44 -0.21 -21.11 -14.57
CA PRO A 44 -0.77 -20.09 -15.44
C PRO A 44 -2.30 -20.01 -15.46
N LYS A 45 -3.02 -21.06 -15.04
CA LYS A 45 -4.50 -21.04 -14.91
C LYS A 45 -4.97 -20.18 -13.74
N ASP A 46 -4.12 -19.99 -12.74
CA ASP A 46 -4.41 -19.17 -11.57
C ASP A 46 -4.01 -17.70 -11.81
N ASN A 47 -3.38 -17.37 -12.96
CA ASN A 47 -2.93 -16.01 -13.23
C ASN A 47 -4.08 -15.00 -13.14
N ALA A 48 -3.83 -13.92 -12.42
CA ALA A 48 -4.62 -12.71 -12.54
C ALA A 48 -4.17 -11.91 -13.79
N PRO A 49 -5.06 -11.12 -14.40
CA PRO A 49 -4.69 -10.26 -15.52
C PRO A 49 -3.59 -9.24 -15.13
N PRO A 50 -2.63 -8.92 -16.02
CA PRO A 50 -1.61 -7.90 -15.76
C PRO A 50 -2.18 -6.53 -15.39
N GLU A 51 -3.36 -6.18 -15.92
CA GLU A 51 -4.07 -4.95 -15.62
C GLU A 51 -4.46 -4.86 -14.13
N LEU A 52 -4.77 -6.00 -13.50
CA LEU A 52 -5.05 -6.04 -12.07
C LEU A 52 -3.78 -5.78 -11.25
N PHE A 53 -2.62 -6.29 -11.71
CA PHE A 53 -1.35 -5.94 -11.07
C PHE A 53 -1.06 -4.44 -11.19
N GLN A 54 -1.30 -3.85 -12.35
CA GLN A 54 -1.12 -2.42 -12.53
C GLN A 54 -2.06 -1.61 -11.63
N GLU A 55 -3.37 -1.95 -11.56
CA GLU A 55 -4.33 -1.25 -10.69
C GLU A 55 -3.92 -1.34 -9.22
N LEU A 56 -3.48 -2.51 -8.75
CA LEU A 56 -3.00 -2.69 -7.38
C LEU A 56 -1.67 -1.99 -7.14
N SER A 57 -0.76 -1.98 -8.11
CA SER A 57 0.49 -1.21 -8.03
C SER A 57 0.22 0.29 -7.93
N ASP A 58 -0.74 0.79 -8.71
CA ASP A 58 -1.19 2.19 -8.71
C ASP A 58 -1.82 2.59 -7.38
N ILE A 59 -2.78 1.82 -6.87
CA ILE A 59 -3.36 2.04 -5.54
C ILE A 59 -2.29 1.94 -4.45
N GLY A 60 -1.36 0.99 -4.59
CA GLY A 60 -0.24 0.78 -3.68
C GLY A 60 0.65 2.00 -3.48
N GLN A 61 0.75 2.90 -4.46
CA GLN A 61 1.51 4.15 -4.33
C GLN A 61 1.02 4.98 -3.12
N PHE A 62 -0.29 5.04 -2.88
CA PHE A 62 -0.84 5.76 -1.72
C PHE A 62 -0.53 5.05 -0.40
N SER A 63 -0.53 3.72 -0.38
CA SER A 63 -0.11 2.93 0.79
C SER A 63 1.36 3.14 1.13
N GLU A 64 2.22 3.22 0.11
CA GLU A 64 3.67 3.44 0.26
C GLU A 64 3.98 4.85 0.80
N ILE A 65 3.22 5.85 0.35
CA ILE A 65 3.27 7.21 0.92
C ILE A 65 2.79 7.21 2.36
N ALA A 66 1.66 6.54 2.66
CA ALA A 66 1.12 6.49 4.00
C ALA A 66 2.10 5.86 4.98
N HIS A 67 2.73 4.75 4.60
CA HIS A 67 3.75 4.03 5.37
C HIS A 67 5.04 4.84 5.58
N GLY A 68 5.27 5.86 4.76
CA GLY A 68 6.51 6.60 4.79
C GLY A 68 6.71 7.47 6.03
N SER A 69 7.98 7.77 6.31
CA SER A 69 8.37 8.59 7.47
C SER A 69 8.08 10.09 7.31
N MET A 70 7.70 10.52 6.11
CA MET A 70 7.39 11.92 5.83
C MET A 70 5.90 12.20 5.95
N ARG A 71 5.55 13.39 6.47
CA ARG A 71 4.15 13.83 6.52
C ARG A 71 3.61 14.01 5.10
N PRO A 72 2.44 13.46 4.77
CA PRO A 72 1.81 13.63 3.45
C PRO A 72 1.65 15.09 3.05
N ALA A 73 1.37 16.00 3.99
CA ALA A 73 1.28 17.43 3.72
C ALA A 73 2.56 18.02 3.10
N ASP A 74 3.73 17.57 3.52
CA ASP A 74 5.01 18.05 2.99
C ASP A 74 5.31 17.41 1.62
N ILE A 75 4.84 16.18 1.39
CA ILE A 75 4.92 15.49 0.10
C ILE A 75 4.07 16.22 -0.95
N TRP A 76 2.80 16.50 -0.65
CA TRP A 76 1.89 17.12 -1.63
C TRP A 76 2.30 18.54 -2.03
N LYS A 77 2.88 19.33 -1.10
CA LYS A 77 3.45 20.65 -1.43
C LYS A 77 4.55 20.58 -2.50
N ALA A 78 5.33 19.52 -2.50
CA ALA A 78 6.45 19.31 -3.42
C ALA A 78 6.17 18.27 -4.51
N LEU A 79 4.95 17.72 -4.59
CA LEU A 79 4.63 16.54 -5.39
C LEU A 79 5.01 16.69 -6.87
N PRO A 80 4.71 17.80 -7.57
CA PRO A 80 5.12 17.95 -8.97
C PRO A 80 6.64 17.84 -9.19
N ARG A 81 7.44 18.18 -8.18
CA ARG A 81 8.91 18.11 -8.24
C ARG A 81 9.40 16.71 -7.89
N LEU A 82 8.80 16.09 -6.88
CA LEU A 82 9.12 14.72 -6.45
C LEU A 82 8.85 13.68 -7.55
N LEU A 83 7.88 13.93 -8.44
CA LEU A 83 7.53 13.06 -9.56
C LEU A 83 8.53 13.12 -10.74
N LEU A 84 9.42 14.12 -10.78
CA LEU A 84 10.33 14.32 -11.90
C LEU A 84 11.38 13.19 -12.00
N PRO A 85 11.92 12.92 -13.21
CA PRO A 85 13.00 11.96 -13.36
C PRO A 85 14.21 12.29 -12.48
N GLY A 86 14.68 11.28 -11.74
CA GLY A 86 15.77 11.40 -10.76
C GLY A 86 15.33 11.75 -9.35
N PHE A 87 14.06 12.02 -9.10
CA PHE A 87 13.51 12.32 -7.78
C PHE A 87 12.84 11.12 -7.11
N PRO A 88 12.60 11.16 -5.78
CA PRO A 88 12.14 10.00 -5.02
C PRO A 88 10.85 9.34 -5.54
N LEU A 89 9.90 10.14 -6.04
CA LEU A 89 8.60 9.66 -6.54
C LEU A 89 8.57 9.50 -8.06
N GLN A 90 9.73 9.39 -8.70
CA GLN A 90 9.77 9.00 -10.10
C GLN A 90 9.02 7.67 -10.31
N GLY A 91 8.05 7.67 -11.22
CA GLY A 91 7.21 6.51 -11.54
C GLY A 91 5.97 6.35 -10.67
N TYR A 92 5.72 7.25 -9.71
CA TYR A 92 4.49 7.29 -8.92
C TYR A 92 3.40 8.07 -9.66
N THR A 93 3.08 7.60 -10.87
CA THR A 93 2.16 8.28 -11.80
C THR A 93 0.73 8.38 -11.28
N TYR A 94 0.32 7.51 -10.37
CA TYR A 94 -1.05 7.52 -9.84
C TYR A 94 -1.29 8.65 -8.85
N LEU A 95 -0.21 9.22 -8.28
CA LEU A 95 -0.24 10.44 -7.47
C LEU A 95 -0.37 11.71 -8.31
N GLU A 96 -0.05 11.67 -9.61
CA GLU A 96 -0.05 12.85 -10.47
C GLU A 96 -1.42 13.52 -10.52
N GLY A 97 -1.45 14.84 -10.29
CA GLY A 97 -2.67 15.64 -10.26
C GLY A 97 -3.59 15.36 -9.06
N SER A 98 -3.18 14.53 -8.11
CA SER A 98 -3.96 14.31 -6.88
C SER A 98 -3.81 15.47 -5.90
N GLU A 99 -4.87 15.71 -5.13
CA GLU A 99 -4.98 16.78 -4.14
C GLU A 99 -5.09 16.17 -2.74
N LEU A 100 -4.31 16.68 -1.79
CA LEU A 100 -4.44 16.27 -0.40
C LEU A 100 -5.64 16.98 0.25
N VAL A 101 -6.58 16.20 0.78
CA VAL A 101 -7.80 16.71 1.44
C VAL A 101 -7.57 16.89 2.94
N GLU A 102 -6.99 15.86 3.58
CA GLU A 102 -6.79 15.85 5.02
C GLU A 102 -5.68 14.86 5.42
N VAL A 103 -4.95 15.18 6.49
CA VAL A 103 -4.03 14.24 7.16
C VAL A 103 -4.53 14.07 8.58
N PHE A 104 -4.59 12.81 9.03
CA PHE A 104 -5.00 12.48 10.38
C PHE A 104 -3.95 11.62 11.07
N ILE A 105 -3.75 11.85 12.37
CA ILE A 105 -2.81 11.12 13.21
C ILE A 105 -3.57 10.66 14.45
N GLY A 106 -3.62 9.35 14.66
CA GLY A 106 -4.31 8.76 15.79
C GLY A 106 -3.61 9.03 17.11
N ALA A 107 -4.38 9.12 18.20
CA ALA A 107 -3.84 9.38 19.54
C ALA A 107 -3.03 8.20 20.12
N VAL A 108 -3.14 7.02 19.53
CA VAL A 108 -2.44 5.80 19.96
C VAL A 108 -1.37 5.46 18.93
N ALA A 109 -0.11 5.42 19.39
CA ALA A 109 1.08 5.12 18.58
C ALA A 109 1.21 5.93 17.27
N GLU A 110 0.56 7.10 17.23
CA GLU A 110 0.62 8.05 16.11
C GLU A 110 0.31 7.41 14.75
N VAL A 111 -0.66 6.48 14.70
CA VAL A 111 -1.10 5.88 13.43
C VAL A 111 -1.57 6.99 12.49
N GLN A 112 -0.79 7.22 11.44
CA GLN A 112 -1.10 8.22 10.44
C GLN A 112 -2.00 7.63 9.34
N GLY A 113 -2.86 8.46 8.78
CA GLY A 113 -3.43 8.24 7.48
C GLY A 113 -3.76 9.56 6.81
N PHE A 114 -4.22 9.50 5.58
CA PHE A 114 -4.61 10.69 4.84
C PHE A 114 -5.73 10.39 3.85
N VAL A 115 -6.38 11.47 3.42
CA VAL A 115 -7.36 11.46 2.33
C VAL A 115 -6.81 12.28 1.17
N ALA A 116 -6.76 11.69 -0.01
CA ALA A 116 -6.39 12.37 -1.25
C ALA A 116 -7.52 12.25 -2.27
N TYR A 117 -7.76 13.30 -3.03
CA TYR A 117 -8.72 13.32 -4.13
C TYR A 117 -7.98 13.27 -5.46
N ARG A 118 -8.51 12.53 -6.43
CA ARG A 118 -8.02 12.49 -7.82
C ARG A 118 -9.08 13.11 -8.72
N PRO A 119 -8.98 14.41 -9.06
CA PRO A 119 -9.97 15.09 -9.90
C PRO A 119 -10.25 14.40 -11.24
N PRO A 120 -9.24 13.90 -12.01
CA PRO A 120 -9.50 13.31 -13.32
C PRO A 120 -10.39 12.06 -13.28
N SER A 121 -10.30 11.27 -12.21
CA SER A 121 -11.05 10.03 -12.02
C SER A 121 -12.17 10.16 -10.98
N LYS A 122 -12.33 11.33 -10.37
CA LYS A 122 -13.28 11.60 -9.28
C LYS A 122 -13.18 10.58 -8.13
N GLN A 123 -11.95 10.12 -7.84
CA GLN A 123 -11.69 9.12 -6.80
C GLN A 123 -11.25 9.79 -5.51
N LEU A 124 -11.82 9.36 -4.39
CA LEU A 124 -11.36 9.72 -3.05
C LEU A 124 -10.61 8.52 -2.44
N ILE A 125 -9.34 8.71 -2.14
CA ILE A 125 -8.44 7.67 -1.62
C ILE A 125 -8.19 7.94 -0.15
N ILE A 126 -8.42 6.93 0.68
CA ILE A 126 -8.10 6.91 2.11
C ILE A 126 -7.00 5.88 2.31
N ALA A 127 -5.82 6.34 2.72
CA ALA A 127 -4.66 5.49 2.91
C ALA A 127 -4.22 5.50 4.39
N PHE A 128 -4.02 4.31 4.94
CA PHE A 128 -3.55 4.12 6.32
C PHE A 128 -2.10 3.67 6.36
N SER A 129 -1.33 4.29 7.25
CA SER A 129 0.08 3.95 7.47
C SER A 129 0.23 2.61 8.17
N GLY A 130 1.26 1.85 7.78
CA GLY A 130 1.87 0.89 8.70
C GLY A 130 2.65 1.62 9.80
N THR A 131 2.88 1.02 10.96
CA THR A 131 3.77 1.63 11.97
C THR A 131 5.23 1.54 11.52
N SER A 132 6.05 2.56 11.79
CA SER A 132 7.51 2.53 11.63
C SER A 132 8.21 1.58 12.62
N SER A 133 7.48 1.10 13.62
CA SER A 133 7.89 0.05 14.55
C SER A 133 7.11 -1.26 14.32
N SER A 134 6.76 -1.57 13.07
CA SER A 134 6.03 -2.79 12.68
C SER A 134 6.64 -4.05 13.28
N SER A 135 7.97 -4.14 13.39
CA SER A 135 8.66 -5.23 14.09
C SER A 135 8.27 -5.34 15.57
N GLN A 136 8.21 -4.21 16.30
CA GLN A 136 7.81 -4.17 17.71
C GLN A 136 6.31 -4.45 17.85
N VAL A 137 5.48 -3.87 17.00
CA VAL A 137 4.03 -4.15 17.03
C VAL A 137 3.79 -5.62 16.76
N ILE A 138 4.46 -6.23 15.77
CA ILE A 138 4.36 -7.65 15.40
C ILE A 138 4.92 -8.56 16.51
N SER A 139 6.03 -8.18 17.17
CA SER A 139 6.59 -8.94 18.29
C SER A 139 5.77 -8.82 19.58
N ASP A 140 5.18 -7.63 19.80
CA ASP A 140 4.37 -7.29 20.97
C ASP A 140 2.87 -7.53 20.73
N LEU A 141 2.48 -8.18 19.62
CA LEU A 141 1.16 -8.75 19.40
C LEU A 141 0.88 -9.77 20.51
N LYS A 142 0.51 -9.27 21.69
CA LYS A 142 -0.18 -10.00 22.73
C LYS A 142 -1.50 -10.40 22.08
N GLY A 143 -1.48 -11.55 21.40
CA GLY A 143 -2.50 -12.04 20.47
C GLY A 143 -3.84 -12.43 21.09
N TRP A 144 -4.25 -11.74 22.15
CA TRP A 144 -5.50 -11.99 22.84
C TRP A 144 -6.63 -11.31 22.08
N HIS A 145 -7.70 -12.07 21.92
CA HIS A 145 -8.93 -11.61 21.30
C HIS A 145 -9.68 -10.68 22.26
N VAL A 146 -10.15 -9.54 21.76
CA VAL A 146 -11.16 -8.71 22.44
C VAL A 146 -12.47 -8.73 21.64
N PRO A 147 -13.64 -8.67 22.30
CA PRO A 147 -14.91 -8.66 21.60
C PRO A 147 -15.03 -7.49 20.63
N TYR A 148 -15.42 -7.77 19.39
CA TYR A 148 -15.86 -6.75 18.45
C TYR A 148 -17.28 -6.33 18.85
N ARG A 149 -17.40 -5.17 19.50
CA ARG A 149 -18.68 -4.70 20.04
C ARG A 149 -19.54 -4.14 18.92
N THR A 150 -20.55 -4.91 18.54
CA THR A 150 -21.58 -4.50 17.59
C THR A 150 -22.92 -5.07 18.04
N THR A 151 -24.00 -4.35 17.75
CA THR A 151 -25.38 -4.81 17.96
C THR A 151 -25.88 -5.69 16.82
N GLU A 152 -25.12 -5.77 15.72
CA GLU A 152 -25.50 -6.51 14.52
C GLU A 152 -25.48 -8.04 14.77
N PRO A 153 -26.62 -8.73 14.65
CA PRO A 153 -26.71 -10.17 14.90
C PRO A 153 -25.75 -10.98 14.02
N ASP A 154 -25.53 -10.55 12.79
CA ASP A 154 -24.65 -11.20 11.82
C ASP A 154 -23.17 -11.19 12.20
N CYS A 155 -22.81 -10.36 13.16
CA CYS A 155 -21.45 -10.20 13.66
C CYS A 155 -21.30 -10.72 15.10
N LYS A 156 -22.28 -11.47 15.63
CA LYS A 156 -22.22 -12.08 16.96
C LYS A 156 -21.02 -13.02 17.10
N GLY A 157 -20.31 -12.92 18.23
CA GLY A 157 -19.12 -13.75 18.50
C GLY A 157 -17.85 -13.28 17.78
N SER A 158 -17.92 -12.18 17.02
CA SER A 158 -16.76 -11.55 16.41
C SER A 158 -15.79 -11.07 17.47
N ALA A 159 -14.50 -11.31 17.23
CA ALA A 159 -13.44 -10.82 18.06
C ALA A 159 -12.27 -10.33 17.20
N VAL A 160 -11.64 -9.27 17.67
CA VAL A 160 -10.52 -8.57 17.02
C VAL A 160 -9.26 -8.73 17.86
N HIS A 161 -8.11 -8.55 17.23
CA HIS A 161 -6.85 -8.42 17.95
C HIS A 161 -6.86 -7.15 18.82
N ALA A 162 -6.57 -7.26 20.11
CA ALA A 162 -6.62 -6.14 21.06
C ALA A 162 -5.81 -4.90 20.62
N GLY A 163 -4.53 -5.10 20.30
CA GLY A 163 -3.63 -3.99 19.90
C GLY A 163 -4.08 -3.28 18.63
N PHE A 164 -4.39 -4.02 17.55
CA PHE A 164 -4.94 -3.42 16.34
C PHE A 164 -6.26 -2.68 16.58
N TRP A 165 -7.12 -3.19 17.47
CA TRP A 165 -8.37 -2.51 17.80
C TRP A 165 -8.15 -1.21 18.58
N GLU A 166 -7.19 -1.18 19.49
CA GLU A 166 -6.79 0.03 20.23
C GLU A 166 -6.23 1.10 19.29
N LEU A 167 -5.32 0.70 18.39
CA LEU A 167 -4.76 1.58 17.36
C LEU A 167 -5.85 2.17 16.46
N TYR A 168 -6.79 1.33 16.01
CA TYR A 168 -7.91 1.77 15.20
C TYR A 168 -8.82 2.73 15.98
N GLY A 169 -9.12 2.43 17.24
CA GLY A 169 -9.89 3.32 18.12
C GLY A 169 -9.29 4.72 18.22
N GLY A 170 -7.95 4.83 18.22
CA GLY A 170 -7.24 6.12 18.25
C GLY A 170 -7.35 6.95 16.97
N VAL A 171 -7.68 6.35 15.83
CA VAL A 171 -7.73 7.03 14.50
C VAL A 171 -9.13 7.05 13.87
N ARG A 172 -10.04 6.18 14.33
CA ARG A 172 -11.37 5.94 13.75
C ARG A 172 -12.18 7.21 13.49
N ALA A 173 -12.34 8.07 14.50
CA ALA A 173 -13.14 9.29 14.38
C ALA A 173 -12.54 10.26 13.35
N LEU A 174 -11.22 10.47 13.41
CA LEU A 174 -10.50 11.35 12.50
C LEU A 174 -10.60 10.87 11.05
N ALA A 175 -10.49 9.56 10.81
CA ALA A 175 -10.63 8.97 9.47
C ALA A 175 -12.06 9.14 8.92
N LEU A 176 -13.09 8.95 9.76
CA LEU A 176 -14.49 9.17 9.36
C LEU A 176 -14.77 10.65 9.05
N ASP A 177 -14.22 11.57 9.85
CA ASP A 177 -14.38 13.00 9.62
C ASP A 177 -13.63 13.47 8.36
N ALA A 178 -12.42 12.94 8.13
CA ALA A 178 -11.67 13.20 6.90
C ALA A 178 -12.38 12.67 5.65
N LEU A 179 -13.00 11.49 5.74
CA LEU A 179 -13.84 10.95 4.66
C LEU A 179 -15.04 11.86 4.37
N LYS A 180 -15.79 12.27 5.41
CA LYS A 180 -16.93 13.19 5.27
C LYS A 180 -16.50 14.52 4.66
N LYS A 181 -15.37 15.07 5.09
CA LYS A 181 -14.78 16.29 4.51
C LYS A 181 -14.51 16.10 3.02
N GLY A 182 -13.87 14.98 2.63
CA GLY A 182 -13.61 14.67 1.23
C GLY A 182 -14.88 14.58 0.39
N ILE A 183 -15.88 13.82 0.85
CA ILE A 183 -17.17 13.68 0.16
C ILE A 183 -17.91 15.03 0.06
N GLY A 184 -17.87 15.84 1.12
CA GLY A 184 -18.58 17.12 1.17
C GLY A 184 -17.90 18.26 0.41
N SER A 185 -16.61 18.13 0.07
CA SER A 185 -15.83 19.19 -0.59
C SER A 185 -15.41 18.86 -2.02
N GLN A 186 -15.59 17.62 -2.48
CA GLN A 186 -15.12 17.15 -3.77
C GLN A 186 -16.23 16.45 -4.57
N ASP A 187 -16.11 16.44 -5.90
CA ASP A 187 -16.99 15.66 -6.78
C ASP A 187 -16.53 14.21 -6.82
N VAL A 188 -16.99 13.41 -5.85
CA VAL A 188 -16.55 12.02 -5.63
C VAL A 188 -17.51 11.03 -6.28
N SER A 189 -16.98 10.16 -7.15
CA SER A 189 -17.72 9.05 -7.77
C SER A 189 -17.21 7.66 -7.40
N GLU A 190 -16.05 7.55 -6.76
CA GLU A 190 -15.49 6.27 -6.28
C GLU A 190 -14.65 6.52 -5.03
N ILE A 191 -14.72 5.60 -4.06
CA ILE A 191 -13.90 5.61 -2.85
C ILE A 191 -12.95 4.42 -2.88
N ILE A 192 -11.67 4.69 -2.61
CA ILE A 192 -10.63 3.67 -2.49
C ILE A 192 -10.08 3.72 -1.07
N VAL A 193 -10.08 2.59 -0.37
CA VAL A 193 -9.46 2.44 0.94
C VAL A 193 -8.28 1.49 0.81
N THR A 194 -7.10 1.91 1.28
CA THR A 194 -5.88 1.11 1.10
C THR A 194 -4.93 1.21 2.27
N GLY A 195 -4.10 0.18 2.44
CA GLY A 195 -3.04 0.16 3.42
C GLY A 195 -2.10 -1.03 3.24
N HIS A 196 -0.87 -0.84 3.70
CA HIS A 196 0.17 -1.85 3.73
C HIS A 196 0.48 -2.26 5.18
N SER A 197 0.83 -3.53 5.40
CA SER A 197 1.21 -4.04 6.73
C SER A 197 0.10 -3.80 7.77
N MET A 198 0.41 -3.19 8.92
CA MET A 198 -0.59 -2.75 9.90
C MET A 198 -1.67 -1.81 9.31
N GLY A 199 -1.33 -0.98 8.31
CA GLY A 199 -2.29 -0.11 7.62
C GLY A 199 -3.38 -0.89 6.89
N ALA A 200 -3.09 -2.12 6.45
CA ALA A 200 -4.10 -3.03 5.91
C ALA A 200 -5.16 -3.41 6.96
N VAL A 201 -4.76 -3.58 8.22
CA VAL A 201 -5.70 -3.87 9.31
C VAL A 201 -6.61 -2.67 9.56
N MET A 202 -6.04 -1.45 9.59
CA MET A 202 -6.82 -0.22 9.72
C MET A 202 -7.81 -0.09 8.57
N THR A 203 -7.41 -0.45 7.36
CA THR A 203 -8.27 -0.49 6.17
C THR A 203 -9.46 -1.43 6.35
N TYR A 204 -9.24 -2.66 6.84
CA TYR A 204 -10.34 -3.60 7.10
C TYR A 204 -11.29 -3.10 8.19
N PHE A 205 -10.77 -2.56 9.29
CA PHE A 205 -11.62 -2.03 10.37
C PHE A 205 -12.40 -0.78 9.94
N PHE A 206 -11.77 0.10 9.16
CA PHE A 206 -12.45 1.24 8.54
C PHE A 206 -13.54 0.79 7.57
N ALA A 207 -13.24 -0.14 6.68
CA ALA A 207 -14.22 -0.68 5.75
C ALA A 207 -15.37 -1.43 6.47
N LEU A 208 -15.10 -2.10 7.61
CA LEU A 208 -16.17 -2.65 8.44
C LEU A 208 -17.12 -1.55 8.92
N ASP A 209 -16.61 -0.41 9.40
CA ASP A 209 -17.45 0.73 9.80
C ASP A 209 -18.24 1.30 8.61
N LEU A 210 -17.61 1.43 7.44
CA LEU A 210 -18.26 1.93 6.22
C LEU A 210 -19.42 1.03 5.75
N LEU A 211 -19.26 -0.29 5.91
CA LEU A 211 -20.25 -1.28 5.53
C LEU A 211 -21.22 -1.64 6.67
N ASP A 212 -21.08 -0.99 7.83
CA ASP A 212 -22.00 -1.18 8.95
C ASP A 212 -23.36 -0.57 8.61
N PRO A 213 -24.48 -1.32 8.60
CA PRO A 213 -25.79 -0.76 8.29
C PRO A 213 -26.20 0.39 9.22
N THR A 214 -25.77 0.36 10.49
CA THR A 214 -26.10 1.41 11.48
C THR A 214 -25.37 2.71 11.20
N LEU A 215 -24.13 2.64 10.71
CA LEU A 215 -23.34 3.81 10.31
C LEU A 215 -23.66 4.25 8.88
N ALA A 216 -23.98 3.31 7.99
CA ALA A 216 -24.48 3.61 6.65
C ALA A 216 -25.80 4.41 6.71
N ALA A 217 -26.68 4.10 7.67
CA ALA A 217 -27.89 4.87 7.96
C ALA A 217 -27.58 6.31 8.41
N SER A 218 -26.39 6.58 8.96
CA SER A 218 -25.94 7.93 9.30
C SER A 218 -25.37 8.73 8.10
N SER A 219 -25.56 8.22 6.87
CA SER A 219 -25.19 8.89 5.60
C SER A 219 -23.68 9.20 5.46
N VAL A 220 -22.81 8.39 6.07
CA VAL A 220 -21.35 8.54 5.91
C VAL A 220 -20.91 8.34 4.47
N LEU A 221 -21.58 7.42 3.75
CA LEU A 221 -21.33 7.14 2.35
C LEU A 221 -22.55 7.54 1.49
N PRO A 222 -22.33 8.17 0.33
CA PRO A 222 -23.36 8.24 -0.70
C PRO A 222 -23.85 6.84 -1.07
N GLN A 223 -25.17 6.70 -1.24
CA GLN A 223 -25.80 5.41 -1.48
C GLN A 223 -25.24 4.77 -2.76
N GLY A 224 -24.76 3.52 -2.66
CA GLY A 224 -24.26 2.75 -3.80
C GLY A 224 -22.97 3.27 -4.46
N ILE A 225 -22.24 4.19 -3.81
CA ILE A 225 -20.96 4.70 -4.30
C ILE A 225 -19.96 3.55 -4.51
N PRO A 226 -19.32 3.40 -5.69
CA PRO A 226 -18.26 2.43 -5.88
C PRO A 226 -17.20 2.46 -4.78
N LEU A 227 -16.93 1.29 -4.18
CA LEU A 227 -15.88 1.09 -3.18
C LEU A 227 -14.83 0.11 -3.70
N LYS A 228 -13.57 0.47 -3.53
CA LYS A 228 -12.42 -0.42 -3.70
C LYS A 228 -11.66 -0.53 -2.38
N ILE A 229 -11.42 -1.75 -1.94
CA ILE A 229 -10.60 -2.05 -0.77
C ILE A 229 -9.39 -2.84 -1.26
N ALA A 230 -8.19 -2.26 -1.18
CA ALA A 230 -6.97 -2.91 -1.61
C ALA A 230 -5.94 -2.91 -0.49
N VAL A 231 -5.56 -4.10 -0.03
CA VAL A 231 -4.60 -4.24 1.08
C VAL A 231 -3.40 -5.09 0.69
N PHE A 232 -2.26 -4.74 1.27
CA PHE A 232 -0.96 -5.33 0.95
C PHE A 232 -0.29 -5.86 2.21
N GLY A 233 0.05 -7.16 2.23
CA GLY A 233 0.80 -7.74 3.35
C GLY A 233 0.07 -7.67 4.69
N SER A 234 -1.26 -7.78 4.66
CA SER A 234 -2.07 -7.70 5.88
C SER A 234 -1.75 -8.86 6.83
N PRO A 235 -1.44 -8.59 8.11
CA PRO A 235 -1.58 -9.61 9.14
C PRO A 235 -3.06 -9.98 9.31
N ARG A 236 -3.34 -11.09 10.02
CA ARG A 236 -4.69 -11.45 10.43
C ARG A 236 -5.13 -10.52 11.57
N ALA A 237 -6.40 -10.11 11.59
CA ALA A 237 -6.87 -9.10 12.53
C ALA A 237 -8.05 -9.50 13.42
N GLY A 238 -8.70 -10.63 13.13
CA GLY A 238 -9.77 -11.15 13.97
C GLY A 238 -10.08 -12.61 13.71
N ASN A 239 -11.05 -13.11 14.47
CA ASN A 239 -11.47 -14.50 14.44
C ASN A 239 -12.35 -14.82 13.23
N LYS A 240 -12.68 -16.11 13.09
CA LYS A 240 -13.57 -16.60 12.02
C LYS A 240 -14.92 -15.86 11.97
N ALA A 241 -15.55 -15.59 13.13
CA ALA A 241 -16.84 -14.89 13.17
C ALA A 241 -16.76 -13.45 12.62
N LEU A 242 -15.65 -12.75 12.88
CA LEU A 242 -15.43 -11.42 12.29
C LEU A 242 -15.23 -11.49 10.77
N VAL A 243 -14.53 -12.50 10.27
CA VAL A 243 -14.37 -12.72 8.82
C VAL A 243 -15.72 -13.07 8.16
N GLU A 244 -16.56 -13.85 8.81
CA GLU A 244 -17.92 -14.13 8.34
C GLU A 244 -18.79 -12.85 8.33
N CYS A 245 -18.68 -12.02 9.38
CA CYS A 245 -19.29 -10.69 9.43
C CYS A 245 -18.85 -9.81 8.26
N TRP A 246 -17.53 -9.74 7.98
CA TRP A 246 -16.98 -9.04 6.82
C TRP A 246 -17.60 -9.51 5.51
N ARG A 247 -17.57 -10.83 5.24
CA ARG A 247 -18.08 -11.42 4.00
C ARG A 247 -19.57 -11.16 3.81
N LYS A 248 -20.36 -11.22 4.89
CA LYS A 248 -21.78 -10.87 4.86
C LYS A 248 -22.00 -9.40 4.51
N ARG A 249 -21.25 -8.48 5.12
CA ARG A 249 -21.33 -7.04 4.83
C ARG A 249 -20.97 -6.72 3.38
N VAL A 250 -19.88 -7.30 2.89
CA VAL A 250 -19.47 -7.19 1.47
C VAL A 250 -20.54 -7.77 0.54
N GLY A 251 -21.05 -8.96 0.84
CA GLY A 251 -22.11 -9.62 0.08
C GLY A 251 -23.40 -8.82 0.04
N LEU A 252 -23.80 -8.23 1.17
CA LEU A 252 -24.98 -7.36 1.27
C LEU A 252 -24.82 -6.10 0.42
N TYR A 253 -23.65 -5.46 0.44
CA TYR A 253 -23.39 -4.29 -0.39
C TYR A 253 -23.48 -4.63 -1.89
N ARG A 254 -22.86 -5.73 -2.30
CA ARG A 254 -22.89 -6.24 -3.69
C ARG A 254 -24.31 -6.62 -4.13
N SER A 255 -25.08 -7.30 -3.28
CA SER A 255 -26.45 -7.69 -3.63
C SER A 255 -27.41 -6.49 -3.68
N THR A 256 -27.16 -5.46 -2.87
CA THR A 256 -28.01 -4.26 -2.81
C THR A 256 -27.73 -3.30 -3.95
N TYR A 257 -26.46 -3.06 -4.29
CA TYR A 257 -26.07 -2.00 -5.25
C TYR A 257 -25.50 -2.54 -6.57
N GLY A 258 -25.19 -3.82 -6.65
CA GLY A 258 -24.58 -4.48 -7.80
C GLY A 258 -23.19 -5.01 -7.50
N HIS A 259 -22.84 -6.15 -8.10
CA HIS A 259 -21.61 -6.89 -7.80
C HIS A 259 -20.33 -6.05 -7.98
N ASP A 260 -20.31 -5.19 -9.01
CA ASP A 260 -19.14 -4.35 -9.33
C ASP A 260 -19.04 -3.08 -8.47
N ARG A 261 -20.01 -2.81 -7.58
CA ARG A 261 -19.97 -1.64 -6.70
C ARG A 261 -19.00 -1.81 -5.53
N LEU A 262 -18.58 -3.03 -5.20
CA LEU A 262 -17.56 -3.27 -4.18
C LEU A 262 -16.54 -4.29 -4.65
N LYS A 263 -15.31 -3.84 -4.85
CA LYS A 263 -14.15 -4.71 -5.14
C LYS A 263 -13.24 -4.75 -3.91
N GLU A 264 -12.79 -5.95 -3.56
CA GLU A 264 -11.82 -6.15 -2.48
C GLU A 264 -10.65 -6.99 -2.99
N TRP A 265 -9.43 -6.62 -2.59
CA TRP A 265 -8.22 -7.36 -2.91
C TRP A 265 -7.30 -7.40 -1.70
N SER A 266 -6.83 -8.60 -1.39
CA SER A 266 -5.83 -8.85 -0.36
C SER A 266 -4.62 -9.49 -1.02
N VAL A 267 -3.52 -8.75 -1.15
CA VAL A 267 -2.29 -9.22 -1.77
C VAL A 267 -1.33 -9.76 -0.71
N ARG A 268 -0.79 -10.96 -0.94
CA ARG A 268 0.31 -11.55 -0.19
C ARG A 268 1.51 -11.71 -1.12
N ALA A 269 2.67 -11.22 -0.72
CA ALA A 269 3.88 -11.31 -1.54
C ALA A 269 4.72 -12.54 -1.21
N TYR A 270 5.44 -13.04 -2.21
CA TYR A 270 6.47 -14.05 -2.06
C TYR A 270 7.46 -13.65 -0.96
N GLN A 271 7.76 -14.59 -0.06
CA GLN A 271 8.64 -14.40 1.10
C GLN A 271 8.23 -13.31 2.11
N ASP A 272 7.00 -12.79 2.05
CA ASP A 272 6.46 -11.96 3.12
C ASP A 272 5.90 -12.81 4.27
N GLY A 273 6.44 -12.61 5.48
CA GLY A 273 6.01 -13.30 6.68
C GLY A 273 4.88 -12.64 7.47
N VAL A 274 4.56 -11.36 7.23
CA VAL A 274 3.55 -10.64 8.00
C VAL A 274 2.16 -11.29 7.89
N PRO A 275 1.69 -11.76 6.71
CA PRO A 275 0.42 -12.46 6.61
C PRO A 275 0.32 -13.74 7.43
N ALA A 276 1.46 -14.32 7.87
CA ALA A 276 1.45 -15.51 8.72
C ALA A 276 1.08 -15.21 10.17
N LEU A 277 0.99 -13.93 10.57
CA LEU A 277 0.72 -13.52 11.94
C LEU A 277 -0.55 -12.67 12.10
N PRO A 278 -1.18 -12.70 13.29
CA PRO A 278 -1.13 -13.83 14.23
C PRO A 278 -1.55 -15.14 13.54
N THR A 279 -1.19 -16.28 14.13
CA THR A 279 -1.35 -17.57 13.45
C THR A 279 -2.82 -18.01 13.40
N ALA A 280 -3.16 -18.84 12.40
CA ALA A 280 -4.48 -19.46 12.32
C ALA A 280 -4.77 -20.41 13.50
N PHE A 281 -3.73 -21.00 14.10
CA PHE A 281 -3.85 -21.83 15.30
C PHE A 281 -4.41 -21.05 16.49
N MET A 282 -4.07 -19.76 16.62
CA MET A 282 -4.61 -18.87 17.65
C MET A 282 -6.07 -18.45 17.40
N GLY A 283 -6.69 -18.89 16.29
CA GLY A 283 -8.08 -18.58 15.94
C GLY A 283 -8.26 -17.39 14.99
N TYR A 284 -7.18 -16.71 14.62
CA TYR A 284 -7.22 -15.60 13.66
C TYR A 284 -7.39 -16.08 12.22
N ARG A 285 -8.10 -15.32 11.39
CA ARG A 285 -8.38 -15.67 9.97
C ARG A 285 -8.15 -14.48 9.06
N HIS A 286 -7.98 -14.74 7.76
CA HIS A 286 -7.93 -13.69 6.74
C HIS A 286 -9.34 -13.30 6.28
N PHE A 287 -9.53 -12.01 6.01
CA PHE A 287 -10.83 -11.42 5.68
C PHE A 287 -11.33 -11.82 4.28
N THR A 288 -10.53 -11.50 3.26
CA THR A 288 -10.89 -11.74 1.86
C THR A 288 -10.90 -13.23 1.53
N GLU A 289 -11.99 -13.67 0.89
CA GLU A 289 -12.20 -15.06 0.49
C GLU A 289 -11.31 -15.51 -0.68
N ASN A 290 -11.02 -14.60 -1.61
CA ASN A 290 -10.21 -14.84 -2.82
C ASN A 290 -8.96 -13.95 -2.80
N PRO A 291 -7.96 -14.22 -1.93
CA PRO A 291 -6.75 -13.43 -1.88
C PRO A 291 -5.89 -13.63 -3.13
N LEU A 292 -4.92 -12.75 -3.33
CA LEU A 292 -3.95 -12.80 -4.42
C LEU A 292 -2.56 -13.13 -3.88
N TYR A 293 -1.79 -13.87 -4.65
CA TYR A 293 -0.39 -14.14 -4.40
C TYR A 293 0.48 -13.42 -5.44
N LEU A 294 1.36 -12.53 -4.98
CA LEU A 294 2.34 -11.85 -5.81
C LEU A 294 3.65 -12.63 -5.81
N TYR A 295 4.03 -13.14 -6.96
CA TYR A 295 5.29 -13.86 -7.17
C TYR A 295 6.02 -13.25 -8.35
N HIS A 296 7.18 -12.62 -8.08
CA HIS A 296 8.11 -12.14 -9.12
C HIS A 296 7.47 -11.23 -10.18
N GLY A 297 6.55 -10.36 -9.76
CA GLY A 297 5.86 -9.40 -10.65
C GLY A 297 4.59 -9.94 -11.32
N ALA A 298 4.24 -11.21 -11.08
CA ALA A 298 2.97 -11.79 -11.53
C ALA A 298 2.03 -12.02 -10.34
N LEU A 299 0.73 -11.78 -10.57
CA LEU A 299 -0.33 -12.05 -9.59
C LEU A 299 -1.05 -13.34 -9.93
N TYR A 300 -1.39 -14.10 -8.89
CA TYR A 300 -2.14 -15.34 -8.98
C TYR A 300 -3.33 -15.29 -8.02
N HIS A 301 -4.49 -15.76 -8.47
CA HIS A 301 -5.64 -16.02 -7.61
C HIS A 301 -5.35 -17.21 -6.71
N ILE A 302 -5.47 -17.02 -5.40
CA ILE A 302 -5.41 -18.12 -4.43
C ILE A 302 -6.81 -18.76 -4.37
N PRO A 303 -6.94 -20.08 -4.54
CA PRO A 303 -8.23 -20.76 -4.38
C PRO A 303 -8.81 -20.52 -2.98
N PRO A 304 -10.14 -20.36 -2.83
CA PRO A 304 -10.77 -20.14 -1.52
C PRO A 304 -10.43 -21.19 -0.46
N SER A 305 -10.25 -22.45 -0.85
CA SER A 305 -9.86 -23.54 0.05
C SER A 305 -8.45 -23.35 0.63
N GLU A 306 -7.60 -22.59 -0.05
CA GLU A 306 -6.21 -22.31 0.29
C GLU A 306 -6.03 -20.90 0.88
N ALA A 307 -7.13 -20.16 1.11
CA ALA A 307 -7.09 -18.76 1.50
C ALA A 307 -6.41 -18.48 2.84
N GLU A 308 -6.18 -19.48 3.70
CA GLU A 308 -5.43 -19.33 4.95
C GLU A 308 -3.93 -19.60 4.83
N ASN A 309 -3.47 -20.11 3.68
CA ASN A 309 -2.06 -20.42 3.42
C ASN A 309 -1.27 -19.17 3.03
N THR A 310 0.00 -19.12 3.42
CA THR A 310 0.89 -17.97 3.17
C THR A 310 2.10 -18.32 2.31
N ILE A 311 2.38 -19.61 2.10
CA ILE A 311 3.48 -20.10 1.27
C ILE A 311 2.89 -20.92 0.12
N PHE A 312 3.18 -20.50 -1.10
CA PHE A 312 2.75 -21.19 -2.32
C PHE A 312 3.96 -21.57 -3.17
N THR A 313 3.88 -22.73 -3.80
CA THR A 313 4.77 -23.11 -4.90
C THR A 313 4.15 -22.59 -6.20
N VAL A 314 4.95 -21.96 -7.05
CA VAL A 314 4.53 -21.52 -8.38
C VAL A 314 5.23 -22.41 -9.40
N ALA A 315 4.46 -23.00 -10.32
CA ALA A 315 5.01 -23.73 -11.45
C ALA A 315 5.71 -22.73 -12.38
N GLU A 316 7.04 -22.80 -12.45
CA GLU A 316 7.78 -22.07 -13.48
C GLU A 316 7.36 -22.62 -14.84
N ALA A 317 6.99 -21.74 -15.78
CA ALA A 317 6.75 -22.16 -17.16
C ALA A 317 8.01 -22.85 -17.72
N GLU A 318 7.86 -23.87 -18.56
CA GLU A 318 8.95 -24.48 -19.33
C GLU A 318 9.50 -23.47 -20.35
N ALA A 319 10.15 -22.42 -19.86
CA ALA A 319 10.79 -21.39 -20.68
C ALA A 319 12.27 -21.74 -20.86
N ASP A 320 12.81 -21.39 -22.04
CA ASP A 320 14.24 -21.44 -22.30
C ASP A 320 14.97 -20.66 -21.18
N PRO A 321 15.91 -21.28 -20.43
CA PRO A 321 16.65 -20.64 -19.36
C PRO A 321 17.36 -19.33 -19.76
N THR A 322 17.64 -19.15 -21.06
CA THR A 322 18.27 -17.93 -21.62
C THR A 322 17.27 -16.81 -21.94
N SER A 323 15.97 -17.09 -21.90
CA SER A 323 14.87 -16.14 -22.20
C SER A 323 14.20 -15.54 -20.96
N LEU A 324 14.50 -16.06 -19.77
CA LEU A 324 13.91 -15.62 -18.51
C LEU A 324 14.55 -14.31 -18.05
N ILE A 325 13.83 -13.20 -18.21
CA ILE A 325 14.16 -11.94 -17.54
C ILE A 325 14.20 -12.23 -16.02
N PRO A 326 15.34 -12.00 -15.34
CA PRO A 326 15.42 -12.20 -13.91
C PRO A 326 14.39 -11.30 -13.20
N PRO A 327 13.68 -11.80 -12.18
CA PRO A 327 12.76 -10.96 -11.43
C PRO A 327 13.54 -9.83 -10.75
N ASP A 328 12.94 -8.66 -10.63
CA ASP A 328 13.60 -7.51 -9.98
C ASP A 328 13.93 -7.82 -8.50
N TYR A 329 13.02 -8.52 -7.82
CA TYR A 329 13.10 -8.85 -6.40
C TYR A 329 13.05 -10.38 -6.17
N PRO A 330 14.12 -11.13 -6.53
CA PRO A 330 14.13 -12.60 -6.48
C PRO A 330 13.94 -13.16 -5.07
N LEU A 331 14.35 -12.45 -4.02
CA LEU A 331 14.15 -12.86 -2.62
C LEU A 331 12.80 -12.43 -2.04
N GLY A 332 11.94 -11.73 -2.81
CA GLY A 332 10.65 -11.22 -2.33
C GLY A 332 10.76 -10.46 -1.00
N GLY A 333 9.71 -10.47 -0.18
CA GLY A 333 9.69 -9.85 1.14
C GLY A 333 8.56 -8.83 1.31
N HIS A 334 8.39 -8.35 2.53
CA HIS A 334 7.30 -7.46 2.93
C HIS A 334 7.29 -6.10 2.21
N ASN A 335 8.41 -5.67 1.63
CA ASN A 335 8.58 -4.33 1.06
C ASN A 335 8.46 -4.27 -0.47
N TYR A 336 7.95 -5.33 -1.13
CA TYR A 336 7.98 -5.49 -2.59
C TYR A 336 6.60 -5.81 -3.20
N TYR A 337 5.60 -4.96 -2.97
CA TYR A 337 4.21 -5.19 -3.42
C TYR A 337 3.86 -4.55 -4.77
N GLY A 338 4.26 -3.30 -5.00
CA GLY A 338 3.91 -2.57 -6.22
C GLY A 338 4.87 -2.78 -7.40
N GLY A 339 5.76 -3.77 -7.34
CA GLY A 339 6.91 -3.85 -8.26
C GLY A 339 7.97 -2.76 -7.98
N ARG A 340 7.94 -2.16 -6.78
CA ARG A 340 8.87 -1.13 -6.32
C ARG A 340 9.59 -1.57 -5.05
N ASP A 341 10.78 -1.02 -4.85
CA ASP A 341 11.54 -1.12 -3.59
C ASP A 341 11.05 0.01 -2.65
N MET A 342 10.17 -0.34 -1.71
CA MET A 342 9.62 0.61 -0.74
C MET A 342 10.71 1.20 0.15
N GLU A 343 11.74 0.43 0.51
CA GLU A 343 12.81 0.92 1.37
C GLU A 343 13.68 1.93 0.61
N LYS A 344 13.93 1.72 -0.68
CA LYS A 344 14.58 2.72 -1.53
C LYS A 344 13.80 4.02 -1.55
N LEU A 345 12.47 3.97 -1.68
CA LEU A 345 11.65 5.17 -1.56
C LEU A 345 11.93 5.86 -0.21
N GLN A 346 11.85 5.13 0.91
CA GLN A 346 12.07 5.72 2.24
C GLN A 346 13.46 6.35 2.38
N ARG A 347 14.51 5.68 1.90
CA ARG A 347 15.89 6.22 1.91
C ARG A 347 16.01 7.51 1.09
N LEU A 348 15.38 7.56 -0.09
CA LEU A 348 15.40 8.74 -0.95
C LEU A 348 14.60 9.89 -0.34
N MET A 349 13.41 9.62 0.21
CA MET A 349 12.57 10.62 0.88
C MET A 349 13.25 11.18 2.12
N LYS A 350 13.83 10.34 2.97
CA LYS A 350 14.63 10.77 4.12
C LYS A 350 15.79 11.66 3.70
N SER A 351 16.53 11.27 2.68
CA SER A 351 17.62 12.08 2.14
C SER A 351 17.13 13.42 1.61
N ALA A 352 15.98 13.49 0.95
CA ALA A 352 15.41 14.74 0.47
C ALA A 352 14.99 15.65 1.66
N ALA A 353 14.39 15.07 2.69
CA ALA A 353 14.03 15.79 3.93
C ALA A 353 15.24 16.36 4.67
N GLU A 354 16.33 15.60 4.77
CA GLU A 354 17.61 16.06 5.36
C GLU A 354 18.20 17.24 4.59
N LEU A 355 17.96 17.33 3.29
CA LEU A 355 18.43 18.41 2.41
C LEU A 355 17.48 19.61 2.33
N GLY A 356 16.32 19.56 3.02
CA GLY A 356 15.41 20.70 3.13
C GLY A 356 14.06 20.53 2.44
N LEU A 357 13.70 19.34 1.94
CA LEU A 357 12.33 19.10 1.45
C LEU A 357 11.30 19.44 2.53
N GLY A 358 10.36 20.32 2.20
CA GLY A 358 9.35 20.87 3.11
C GLY A 358 9.82 22.05 3.97
N LYS A 359 11.07 22.51 3.82
CA LYS A 359 11.67 23.62 4.57
C LYS A 359 12.31 24.70 3.69
N SER A 360 12.84 24.35 2.52
CA SER A 360 13.44 25.27 1.53
C SER A 360 13.11 24.82 0.11
N ASP A 361 13.32 25.69 -0.88
CA ASP A 361 13.16 25.37 -2.30
C ASP A 361 14.47 24.90 -2.97
N ASP A 362 15.61 25.04 -2.29
CA ASP A 362 16.94 24.74 -2.85
C ASP A 362 17.39 23.26 -2.68
N TRP A 363 16.60 22.45 -1.95
CA TRP A 363 16.92 21.06 -1.65
C TRP A 363 17.13 20.19 -2.91
N GLU A 364 16.46 20.55 -4.01
CA GLU A 364 16.47 19.82 -5.27
C GLU A 364 17.87 19.68 -5.87
N VAL A 365 18.62 20.78 -5.89
CA VAL A 365 19.97 20.82 -6.46
C VAL A 365 20.91 19.98 -5.62
N ALA A 366 20.83 20.10 -4.30
CA ALA A 366 21.63 19.32 -3.36
C ALA A 366 21.31 17.82 -3.47
N PHE A 367 20.02 17.47 -3.61
CA PHE A 367 19.57 16.08 -3.74
C PHE A 367 20.11 15.44 -5.02
N LEU A 368 19.96 16.13 -6.16
CA LEU A 368 20.46 15.65 -7.45
C LEU A 368 21.99 15.51 -7.45
N GLN A 369 22.71 16.42 -6.79
CA GLN A 369 24.18 16.30 -6.65
C GLN A 369 24.55 15.09 -5.79
N GLN A 370 23.83 14.84 -4.70
CA GLN A 370 24.09 13.71 -3.82
C GLN A 370 23.88 12.37 -4.55
N ILE A 371 22.75 12.18 -5.26
CA ILE A 371 22.51 10.92 -5.99
C ILE A 371 23.52 10.74 -7.12
N SER A 372 23.87 11.82 -7.81
CA SER A 372 24.87 11.83 -8.90
C SER A 372 26.28 11.43 -8.44
N SER A 373 26.66 11.82 -7.22
CA SER A 373 27.94 11.39 -6.62
C SER A 373 27.96 9.91 -6.24
N LYS A 374 26.81 9.32 -5.93
CA LYS A 374 26.68 7.90 -5.56
C LYS A 374 26.68 6.97 -6.78
N ASP A 375 26.14 7.44 -7.92
CA ASP A 375 26.08 6.68 -9.18
C ASP A 375 27.41 6.66 -9.98
N GLY A 376 28.46 7.34 -9.49
CA GLY A 376 29.82 7.25 -10.03
C GLY A 376 30.06 7.74 -11.47
N THR A 377 29.05 8.29 -12.17
CA THR A 377 29.18 8.67 -13.59
C THR A 377 29.25 10.19 -13.80
N GLN A 378 30.46 10.73 -13.95
CA GLN A 378 30.70 12.16 -14.26
C GLN A 378 29.99 12.67 -15.53
N GLN A 379 29.72 11.79 -16.50
CA GLN A 379 29.12 12.16 -17.79
C GLN A 379 27.59 12.37 -17.72
N LYS A 380 26.90 11.65 -16.82
CA LYS A 380 25.47 11.88 -16.49
C LYS A 380 25.29 13.25 -15.84
N ASN A 381 26.25 13.65 -15.00
CA ASN A 381 26.22 14.91 -14.24
C ASN A 381 26.20 16.15 -15.15
N ARG A 382 26.84 16.09 -16.33
CA ARG A 382 26.87 17.20 -17.29
C ARG A 382 25.54 17.35 -18.04
N LEU A 383 24.97 16.25 -18.50
CA LEU A 383 23.68 16.22 -19.22
C LEU A 383 22.49 16.55 -18.33
N VAL A 384 22.50 16.08 -17.08
CA VAL A 384 21.50 16.44 -16.07
C VAL A 384 21.59 17.93 -15.79
N ARG A 385 22.78 18.49 -15.53
CA ARG A 385 22.97 19.94 -15.33
C ARG A 385 22.47 20.80 -16.50
N GLU A 386 22.71 20.39 -17.74
CA GLU A 386 22.24 21.13 -18.93
C GLU A 386 20.73 21.04 -19.16
N LYS A 387 20.13 19.85 -19.02
CA LYS A 387 18.66 19.70 -19.07
C LYS A 387 17.98 20.51 -17.97
N TRP A 388 18.58 20.58 -16.78
CA TRP A 388 18.04 21.31 -15.64
C TRP A 388 18.20 22.82 -15.74
N ARG A 389 19.27 23.33 -16.35
CA ARG A 389 19.38 24.77 -16.64
C ARG A 389 18.23 25.23 -17.56
N LYS A 390 17.79 24.36 -18.48
CA LYS A 390 16.63 24.63 -19.35
C LYS A 390 15.29 24.45 -18.63
N LEU A 391 15.13 23.45 -17.76
CA LEU A 391 13.89 23.20 -17.03
C LEU A 391 13.63 24.24 -15.94
N SER A 392 14.66 24.58 -15.14
CA SER A 392 14.58 25.63 -14.12
C SER A 392 14.41 27.03 -14.70
N TRP A 393 14.87 27.27 -15.93
CA TRP A 393 14.52 28.48 -16.68
C TRP A 393 13.04 28.49 -17.05
N LYS A 394 12.49 27.39 -17.60
CA LYS A 394 11.07 27.29 -17.94
C LYS A 394 10.13 27.40 -16.72
N LEU A 395 10.50 26.81 -15.59
CA LEU A 395 9.70 26.85 -14.36
C LEU A 395 9.67 28.25 -13.74
N ARG A 396 10.81 28.97 -13.74
CA ARG A 396 10.89 30.36 -13.24
C ARG A 396 10.16 31.40 -14.10
N HIS A 397 9.93 31.09 -15.38
CA HIS A 397 9.33 32.04 -16.34
C HIS A 397 7.90 31.66 -16.74
N ARG A 398 7.28 30.66 -16.08
CA ARG A 398 5.86 30.31 -16.29
C ARG A 398 4.90 31.16 -15.43
N GLU A 399 5.42 31.92 -14.47
CA GLU A 399 4.66 32.83 -13.60
C GLU A 399 4.70 34.31 -14.05
N GLN A 400 5.20 34.60 -15.26
CA GLN A 400 5.36 35.97 -15.78
C GLN A 400 4.62 36.24 -17.10
N VAL A 401 3.50 35.57 -17.37
CA VAL A 401 2.57 36.03 -18.41
C VAL A 401 1.36 36.62 -17.71
N PRO A 402 1.21 37.95 -17.63
CA PRO A 402 -0.07 38.57 -17.30
C PRO A 402 -1.09 38.18 -18.36
N GLU A 403 -2.30 37.79 -17.94
CA GLU A 403 -3.47 37.87 -18.80
C GLU A 403 -3.64 39.35 -19.18
N ASP A 404 -3.23 39.71 -20.39
CA ASP A 404 -3.59 41.01 -20.96
C ASP A 404 -5.09 41.00 -21.26
N ASP A 405 -5.80 41.65 -20.36
CA ASP A 405 -7.14 42.21 -20.51
C ASP A 405 -7.13 43.17 -21.72
N HIS A 406 -7.68 42.73 -22.84
CA HIS A 406 -8.11 43.62 -23.92
C HIS A 406 -9.54 43.30 -24.30
N GLY A 407 -10.46 43.79 -23.46
CA GLY A 407 -11.71 44.34 -23.94
C GLY A 407 -11.47 45.60 -24.77
N SER A 408 -11.95 45.59 -26.01
CA SER A 408 -12.35 46.76 -26.80
C SER A 408 -13.45 46.34 -27.76
#